data_AF-A0A3M1LSG7-F1
#
_entry.id   AF-A0A3M1LSG7-F1
#
_cell.length_a   1.000
_cell.length_b   1.000
_cell.length_c   1.000
_cell.angle_alpha   90.00
_cell.angle_beta   90.00
_cell.angle_gamma   90.00
#
_symmetry.space_group_name_H-M   'P 1'
#
loop_
_entity.id
_entity.type
_entity.pdbx_description
1 polymer ?
#
loop_
_entity_poly.entity_id
_entity_poly.type
_entity_poly.pdbx_seq_one_letter_code
_entity_poly.pdbx_strand_id
1 'polypeptide(L)'
;MTRRILLVASVILTASLPLWSGSTHPETTDEIRAKLVSLLARDGGAAGTEFYFSFPPCYELPGGGNALALYIASATRTRVLIEVEGRGFQTIRFTIPNDVIEVVIAPGTGQAYTKAPQAAPPPDQVWPGAGLHIKANAPIVV
;
A
#
# COMPACT_ATOMS: atom_id res chain seq x y z
N MET A 1 -25.63 56.14 28.60
CA MET A 1 -25.14 55.47 27.37
C MET A 1 -23.62 55.62 27.40
N THR A 2 -22.77 54.60 27.40
CA THR A 2 -22.72 53.43 26.53
C THR A 2 -21.77 52.39 27.16
N ARG A 3 -22.22 51.12 27.32
CA ARG A 3 -21.40 50.01 27.82
C ARG A 3 -20.40 49.57 26.74
N ARG A 4 -19.11 49.51 27.07
CA ARG A 4 -18.08 48.86 26.24
C ARG A 4 -17.95 47.40 26.68
N ILE A 5 -18.44 46.48 25.85
CA ILE A 5 -18.29 45.03 26.03
C ILE A 5 -17.00 44.62 25.34
N LEU A 6 -16.04 44.11 26.10
CA LEU A 6 -14.81 43.49 25.60
C LEU A 6 -15.10 42.02 25.35
N LEU A 7 -15.16 41.60 24.08
CA LEU A 7 -15.24 40.20 23.66
C LEU A 7 -13.82 39.72 23.35
N VAL A 8 -13.26 38.91 24.25
CA VAL A 8 -12.01 38.17 24.01
C VAL A 8 -12.38 36.91 23.23
N ALA A 9 -12.09 36.92 21.93
CA ALA A 9 -12.22 35.74 21.08
C ALA A 9 -10.97 34.87 21.22
N SER A 10 -11.05 33.83 22.05
CA SER A 10 -10.04 32.77 22.12
C SER A 10 -10.09 31.92 20.85
N VAL A 11 -9.17 32.18 19.92
CA VAL A 11 -8.93 31.31 18.76
C VAL A 11 -8.02 30.16 19.23
N ILE A 12 -8.62 29.01 19.50
CA ILE A 12 -7.86 27.75 19.68
C ILE A 12 -7.51 27.25 18.29
N LEU A 13 -6.28 27.53 17.85
CA LEU A 13 -5.70 26.95 16.64
C LEU A 13 -5.31 25.50 16.95
N THR A 14 -6.24 24.55 16.81
CA THR A 14 -5.89 23.12 16.78
C THR A 14 -5.15 22.84 15.49
N ALA A 15 -3.81 22.95 15.53
CA ALA A 15 -2.95 22.41 14.49
C ALA A 15 -3.14 20.89 14.47
N SER A 16 -4.00 20.41 13.60
CA SER A 16 -4.08 19.00 13.22
C SER A 16 -2.79 18.66 12.47
N LEU A 17 -1.71 18.38 13.20
CA LEU A 17 -0.57 17.71 12.61
C LEU A 17 -1.10 16.38 12.06
N PRO A 18 -0.85 16.03 10.79
CA PRO A 18 -1.14 14.69 10.30
C PRO A 18 -0.31 13.74 11.16
N LEU A 19 -0.95 13.05 12.09
CA LEU A 19 -0.39 11.92 12.81
C LEU A 19 -0.03 10.89 11.75
N TRP A 20 1.24 10.88 11.34
CA TRP A 20 1.80 9.83 10.53
C TRP A 20 1.63 8.54 11.34
N SER A 21 0.64 7.73 10.95
CA SER A 21 0.42 6.39 11.47
C SER A 21 1.40 5.43 10.78
N GLY A 22 2.67 5.52 11.18
CA GLY A 22 3.71 4.59 10.76
C GLY A 22 4.28 3.95 12.01
N SER A 23 4.39 2.62 12.06
CA SER A 23 5.15 1.95 13.11
C SER A 23 6.60 2.41 13.02
N THR A 24 7.20 2.79 14.16
CA THR A 24 8.62 3.19 14.22
C THR A 24 9.59 2.01 14.07
N HIS A 25 9.07 0.79 13.95
CA HIS A 25 9.83 -0.44 13.76
C HIS A 25 9.34 -1.15 12.48
N PRO A 26 10.25 -1.67 11.63
CA PRO A 26 9.89 -2.46 10.46
C PRO A 26 9.21 -3.76 10.90
N GLU A 27 8.02 -4.06 10.39
CA GLU A 27 7.30 -5.26 10.79
C GLU A 27 8.10 -6.52 10.39
N THR A 28 8.18 -7.48 11.30
CA THR A 28 8.83 -8.76 11.02
C THR A 28 7.93 -9.64 10.15
N THR A 29 8.51 -10.58 9.41
CA THR A 29 7.75 -11.51 8.57
C THR A 29 6.70 -12.29 9.38
N ASP A 30 7.00 -12.63 10.63
CA ASP A 30 6.08 -13.35 11.51
C ASP A 30 4.89 -12.49 11.96
N GLU A 31 5.11 -11.20 12.21
CA GLU A 31 4.02 -10.25 12.52
C GLU A 31 3.10 -10.04 11.31
N ILE A 32 3.68 -9.90 10.12
CA ILE A 32 2.94 -9.76 8.86
C ILE A 32 2.11 -11.03 8.61
N ARG A 33 2.72 -12.20 8.78
CA ARG A 33 2.03 -13.50 8.72
C ARG A 33 0.87 -13.58 9.70
N ALA A 34 1.09 -13.25 10.96
CA ALA A 34 0.05 -13.31 11.98
C ALA A 34 -1.15 -12.42 11.62
N LYS A 35 -0.90 -11.20 11.12
CA LYS A 35 -1.96 -10.27 10.68
C LYS A 35 -2.72 -10.81 9.47
N LEU A 36 -2.03 -11.20 8.40
CA LEU A 36 -2.66 -11.67 7.16
C LEU A 36 -3.47 -12.95 7.38
N VAL A 37 -2.93 -13.90 8.15
CA VAL A 37 -3.65 -15.13 8.51
C VAL A 37 -4.86 -14.81 9.40
N SER A 38 -4.76 -13.82 10.29
CA SER A 38 -5.91 -13.38 11.08
C SER A 38 -7.00 -12.73 10.21
N LEU A 39 -6.63 -12.00 9.16
CA LEU A 39 -7.56 -11.39 8.21
C LEU A 39 -8.28 -12.44 7.37
N LEU A 40 -7.59 -13.50 6.95
CA LEU A 40 -8.21 -14.67 6.32
C LEU A 40 -9.26 -15.32 7.24
N ALA A 41 -8.97 -15.43 8.54
CA ALA A 41 -9.87 -16.10 9.50
C ALA A 41 -11.09 -15.26 9.90
N ARG A 42 -10.99 -13.92 9.83
CA ARG A 42 -12.02 -12.98 10.29
C ARG A 42 -12.83 -12.34 9.16
N ASP A 43 -12.68 -12.88 7.93
CA ASP A 43 -13.20 -12.44 6.63
C ASP A 43 -14.27 -11.33 6.64
N GLY A 44 -13.87 -10.12 7.04
CA GLY A 44 -14.68 -8.91 7.00
C GLY A 44 -14.80 -8.32 5.59
N GLY A 45 -14.71 -9.16 4.55
CA GLY A 45 -14.60 -8.76 3.14
C GLY A 45 -13.17 -8.46 2.68
N ALA A 46 -12.15 -8.83 3.47
CA ALA A 46 -10.75 -8.64 3.11
C ALA A 46 -10.24 -9.74 2.16
N ALA A 47 -10.89 -10.91 2.12
CA ALA A 47 -10.53 -11.97 1.20
C ALA A 47 -11.23 -11.78 -0.15
N GLY A 48 -10.46 -11.92 -1.24
CA GLY A 48 -10.95 -11.74 -2.60
C GLY A 48 -10.15 -12.55 -3.62
N THR A 49 -10.65 -12.67 -4.84
CA THR A 49 -9.94 -13.33 -5.95
C THR A 49 -9.25 -12.34 -6.88
N GLU A 50 -9.58 -11.05 -6.76
CA GLU A 50 -9.06 -9.99 -7.61
C GLU A 50 -8.84 -8.72 -6.79
N PHE A 51 -7.65 -8.14 -6.89
CA PHE A 51 -7.30 -6.91 -6.20
C PHE A 51 -6.67 -5.94 -7.20
N TYR A 52 -7.05 -4.67 -7.08
CA TYR A 52 -6.51 -3.59 -7.89
C TYR A 52 -6.13 -2.42 -6.99
N PHE A 53 -4.86 -2.05 -6.98
CA PHE A 53 -4.37 -0.93 -6.18
C PHE A 53 -3.05 -0.37 -6.75
N SER A 54 -2.59 0.73 -6.20
CA SER A 54 -1.32 1.36 -6.58
C SER A 54 -0.51 1.70 -5.34
N PHE A 55 0.81 1.61 -5.46
CA PHE A 55 1.69 2.13 -4.42
C PHE A 55 1.79 3.66 -4.51
N PRO A 56 1.77 4.37 -3.37
CA PRO A 56 2.13 5.78 -3.34
C PRO A 56 3.50 6.01 -3.99
N PRO A 57 3.64 6.98 -4.92
CA PRO A 57 4.91 7.28 -5.55
C PRO A 57 5.98 7.67 -4.53
N CYS A 58 7.16 7.06 -4.65
CA CYS A 58 8.35 7.39 -3.87
C CYS A 58 9.53 7.69 -4.79
N TYR A 59 10.62 8.21 -4.19
CA TYR A 59 11.83 8.45 -4.97
C TYR A 59 12.52 7.13 -5.30
N GLU A 60 13.20 7.05 -6.45
CA GLU A 60 13.97 5.87 -6.83
C GLU A 60 15.47 6.14 -6.68
N LEU A 61 16.10 5.47 -5.71
CA LEU A 61 17.54 5.53 -5.47
C LEU A 61 18.10 4.10 -5.31
N PRO A 62 19.16 3.71 -6.05
CA PRO A 62 19.83 2.44 -5.82
C PRO A 62 20.28 2.30 -4.35
N GLY A 63 19.89 1.20 -3.69
CA GLY A 63 20.18 0.99 -2.27
C GLY A 63 19.32 1.83 -1.31
N GLY A 64 18.33 2.56 -1.81
CA GLY A 64 17.46 3.44 -1.01
C GLY A 64 16.42 2.73 -0.14
N GLY A 65 16.41 1.39 -0.09
CA GLY A 65 15.49 0.61 0.75
C GLY A 65 14.00 0.81 0.41
N ASN A 66 13.72 1.25 -0.81
CA ASN A 66 12.40 1.69 -1.28
C ASN A 66 11.67 0.63 -2.12
N ALA A 67 12.13 -0.62 -2.07
CA ALA A 67 11.50 -1.72 -2.78
C ALA A 67 10.07 -1.93 -2.29
N LEU A 68 9.20 -2.34 -3.20
CA LEU A 68 7.79 -2.58 -2.92
C LEU A 68 7.61 -4.05 -2.55
N ALA A 69 7.25 -4.32 -1.30
CA ALA A 69 6.96 -5.67 -0.85
C ALA A 69 5.44 -5.91 -0.86
N LEU A 70 5.05 -7.00 -1.51
CA LEU A 70 3.69 -7.52 -1.49
C LEU A 70 3.67 -8.81 -0.69
N TYR A 71 2.76 -8.90 0.26
CA TYR A 71 2.58 -10.08 1.09
C TYR A 71 1.22 -10.68 0.79
N ILE A 72 1.19 -11.93 0.34
CA ILE A 72 -0.05 -12.57 -0.11
C ILE A 72 -0.27 -13.84 0.69
N ALA A 73 -1.45 -13.98 1.28
CA ALA A 73 -1.85 -15.15 2.05
C ALA A 73 -3.09 -15.81 1.46
N SER A 74 -3.21 -17.14 1.60
CA SER A 74 -4.43 -17.87 1.28
C SER A 74 -4.58 -19.09 2.17
N ALA A 75 -5.83 -19.50 2.43
CA ALA A 75 -6.11 -20.76 3.14
C ALA A 75 -5.76 -22.01 2.30
N THR A 76 -5.56 -21.85 1.00
CA THR A 76 -5.29 -22.96 0.07
C THR A 76 -4.10 -22.64 -0.83
N ARG A 77 -3.55 -23.68 -1.47
CA ARG A 77 -2.54 -23.52 -2.51
C ARG A 77 -3.25 -23.07 -3.78
N THR A 78 -3.08 -21.80 -4.14
CA THR A 78 -3.70 -21.21 -5.33
C THR A 78 -2.66 -20.52 -6.20
N ARG A 79 -2.96 -20.44 -7.49
CA ARG A 79 -2.17 -19.68 -8.45
C ARG A 79 -2.54 -18.22 -8.30
N VAL A 80 -1.54 -17.37 -8.13
CA VAL A 80 -1.66 -15.92 -8.07
C VAL A 80 -0.89 -15.31 -9.23
N LEU A 81 -1.57 -14.52 -10.05
CA LEU A 81 -1.03 -13.73 -11.13
C LEU A 81 -0.94 -12.28 -10.65
N ILE A 82 0.25 -11.69 -10.74
CA ILE A 82 0.51 -10.29 -10.39
C ILE A 82 0.98 -9.60 -11.65
N GLU A 83 0.27 -8.57 -12.09
CA GLU A 83 0.57 -7.85 -13.32
C GLU A 83 0.47 -6.33 -13.16
N VAL A 84 1.31 -5.62 -13.92
CA VAL A 84 1.21 -4.17 -14.13
C VAL A 84 1.20 -3.95 -15.64
N GLU A 85 0.02 -3.82 -16.21
CA GLU A 85 -0.21 -3.85 -17.66
C GLU A 85 0.59 -2.76 -18.39
N GLY A 86 0.53 -1.52 -17.90
CA GLY A 86 1.22 -0.37 -18.49
C GLY A 86 2.74 -0.43 -18.38
N ARG A 87 3.28 -1.41 -17.63
CA ARG A 87 4.72 -1.66 -17.48
C ARG A 87 5.16 -2.98 -18.10
N GLY A 88 4.24 -3.77 -18.66
CA GLY A 88 4.54 -5.10 -19.19
C GLY A 88 5.07 -6.08 -18.15
N PHE A 89 4.85 -5.80 -16.86
CA PHE A 89 5.29 -6.68 -15.78
C PHE A 89 4.24 -7.73 -15.52
N GLN A 90 4.66 -8.99 -15.46
CA GLN A 90 3.80 -10.11 -15.10
C GLN A 90 4.61 -11.15 -14.35
N THR A 91 4.06 -11.64 -13.25
CA THR A 91 4.67 -12.75 -12.51
C THR A 91 3.61 -13.67 -11.92
N ILE A 92 3.93 -14.96 -11.88
CA ILE A 92 3.05 -15.99 -11.33
C ILE A 92 3.72 -16.57 -10.09
N ARG A 93 2.94 -16.70 -9.02
CA ARG A 93 3.34 -17.37 -7.77
C ARG A 93 2.27 -18.36 -7.34
N PHE A 94 2.67 -19.33 -6.54
CA PHE A 94 1.76 -20.23 -5.87
C PHE A 94 1.82 -19.95 -4.38
N THR A 95 0.67 -19.75 -3.75
CA THR A 95 0.59 -19.59 -2.30
C THR A 95 0.91 -20.91 -1.60
N ILE A 96 1.38 -20.79 -0.36
CA ILE A 96 1.47 -21.90 0.58
C ILE A 96 0.23 -21.80 1.48
N PRO A 97 -0.53 -22.90 1.70
CA PRO A 97 -1.73 -22.86 2.54
C PRO A 97 -1.42 -22.32 3.95
N ASN A 98 -2.19 -21.31 4.38
CA ASN A 98 -2.09 -20.64 5.67
C ASN A 98 -0.71 -20.00 5.96
N ASP A 99 0.03 -19.69 4.91
CA ASP A 99 1.30 -18.99 5.00
C ASP A 99 1.33 -17.82 4.00
N VAL A 100 2.32 -16.96 4.16
CA VAL A 100 2.51 -15.75 3.37
C VAL A 100 3.60 -15.97 2.34
N ILE A 101 3.35 -15.54 1.11
CA ILE A 101 4.38 -15.38 0.10
C ILE A 101 4.74 -13.90 -0.02
N GLU A 102 6.04 -13.62 -0.17
CA GLU A 102 6.55 -12.27 -0.43
C GLU A 102 6.90 -12.12 -1.91
N VAL A 103 6.45 -11.02 -2.51
CA VAL A 103 6.82 -10.61 -3.86
C VAL A 103 7.37 -9.21 -3.83
N VAL A 104 8.66 -9.09 -4.13
CA VAL A 104 9.35 -7.80 -4.20
C VAL A 104 9.28 -7.27 -5.63
N ILE A 105 8.83 -6.02 -5.76
CA ILE A 105 8.70 -5.30 -7.03
C ILE A 105 9.54 -4.02 -6.95
N ALA A 106 10.18 -3.67 -8.08
CA ALA A 106 10.91 -2.42 -8.19
C ALA A 106 9.94 -1.20 -8.18
N PRO A 107 10.33 -0.06 -7.58
CA PRO A 107 9.59 1.20 -7.61
C PRO A 107 9.12 1.59 -9.02
N GLY A 108 10.02 1.54 -10.01
CA GLY A 108 9.72 1.86 -11.41
C GLY A 108 8.63 1.00 -12.05
N THR A 109 8.31 -0.16 -11.45
CA THR A 109 7.29 -1.08 -11.93
C THR A 109 5.96 -0.92 -11.19
N GLY A 110 5.97 -0.83 -9.86
CA GLY A 110 4.74 -0.85 -9.06
C GLY A 110 4.10 0.51 -8.77
N GLN A 111 4.75 1.61 -9.15
CA GLN A 111 4.26 2.97 -8.90
C GLN A 111 3.72 3.63 -10.16
N ALA A 112 2.77 4.54 -9.98
CA ALA A 112 2.23 5.36 -11.06
C ALA A 112 3.36 6.10 -11.82
N TYR A 113 4.27 6.72 -11.07
CA TYR A 113 5.49 7.32 -11.56
C TYR A 113 6.58 7.20 -10.50
N THR A 114 7.85 7.37 -10.92
CA THR A 114 8.98 7.55 -10.02
C THR A 114 9.58 8.92 -10.22
N LYS A 115 10.26 9.44 -9.19
CA LYS A 115 10.95 10.73 -9.24
C LYS A 115 12.30 10.67 -8.55
N ALA A 116 13.17 11.62 -8.84
CA ALA A 116 14.36 11.83 -8.02
C ALA A 116 13.96 12.40 -6.63
N PRO A 117 14.77 12.20 -5.58
CA PRO A 117 14.41 12.64 -4.21
C PRO A 117 14.01 14.12 -4.13
N GLN A 118 14.75 15.00 -4.82
CA GLN A 118 14.53 16.45 -4.82
C GLN A 118 13.67 16.95 -6.00
N ALA A 119 13.26 16.06 -6.92
CA ALA A 119 12.41 16.47 -8.03
C ALA A 119 10.98 16.77 -7.54
N ALA A 120 10.38 17.82 -8.10
CA ALA A 120 8.95 18.08 -7.93
C ALA A 120 8.13 16.92 -8.54
N PRO A 121 6.96 16.58 -7.97
CA PRO A 121 6.06 15.64 -8.61
C PRO A 121 5.62 16.18 -9.99
N PRO A 122 5.38 15.29 -10.97
CA PRO A 122 4.76 15.68 -12.23
C PRO A 122 3.36 16.26 -11.98
N PRO A 123 2.80 17.04 -12.91
CA PRO A 123 1.41 17.49 -12.83
C PRO A 123 0.44 16.32 -12.66
N ASP A 124 -0.66 16.57 -11.96
CA ASP A 124 -1.72 15.59 -11.75
C ASP A 124 -2.27 15.10 -13.09
N GLN A 125 -2.22 13.78 -13.28
CA GLN A 125 -2.67 13.13 -14.48
C GLN A 125 -3.11 11.70 -14.17
N VAL A 126 -3.75 11.04 -15.14
CA VAL A 126 -4.00 9.61 -15.07
C VAL A 126 -2.79 8.87 -15.63
N TRP A 127 -2.36 7.79 -14.98
CA TRP A 127 -1.31 6.89 -15.47
C TRP A 127 -1.96 5.58 -15.94
N PRO A 128 -2.28 5.43 -17.23
CA PRO A 128 -2.97 4.23 -17.73
C PRO A 128 -2.13 2.97 -17.50
N GLY A 129 -2.77 1.94 -16.95
CA GLY A 129 -2.14 0.63 -16.73
C GLY A 129 -1.06 0.60 -15.63
N ALA A 130 -0.89 1.67 -14.85
CA ALA A 130 0.10 1.71 -13.77
C ALA A 130 -0.40 1.14 -12.43
N GLY A 131 -1.63 0.63 -12.40
CA GLY A 131 -2.17 -0.09 -11.25
C GLY A 131 -1.64 -1.53 -11.20
N LEU A 132 -1.36 -1.99 -9.98
CA LEU A 132 -1.08 -3.39 -9.72
C LEU A 132 -2.38 -4.17 -9.73
N HIS A 133 -2.39 -5.23 -10.52
CA HIS A 133 -3.50 -6.12 -10.67
C HIS A 133 -3.11 -7.51 -10.20
N ILE A 134 -3.83 -8.03 -9.22
CA ILE A 134 -3.61 -9.36 -8.66
C ILE A 134 -4.85 -10.20 -8.91
N LYS A 135 -4.67 -11.36 -9.56
CA LYS A 135 -5.73 -12.34 -9.81
C LYS A 135 -5.36 -13.68 -9.19
N ALA A 136 -6.32 -14.35 -8.57
CA ALA A 136 -6.14 -15.67 -7.99
C ALA A 136 -7.31 -16.60 -8.29
N ASN A 137 -7.03 -17.89 -8.35
CA ASN A 137 -8.07 -18.91 -8.58
C ASN A 137 -8.89 -19.24 -7.32
N ALA A 138 -8.47 -18.75 -6.15
CA ALA A 138 -9.14 -18.92 -4.86
C ALA A 138 -8.93 -17.66 -4.02
N PRO A 139 -9.75 -17.42 -2.98
CA PRO A 139 -9.61 -16.23 -2.14
C PRO A 139 -8.22 -16.08 -1.53
N ILE A 140 -7.68 -14.87 -1.64
CA ILE A 140 -6.42 -14.42 -1.05
C ILE A 140 -6.63 -13.12 -0.27
N VAL A 141 -5.68 -12.79 0.59
CA VAL A 141 -5.54 -11.46 1.21
C VAL A 141 -4.19 -10.89 0.78
N VAL A 142 -4.15 -9.58 0.52
CA VAL A 142 -3.00 -8.82 0.04
C VAL A 142 -2.71 -7.65 0.97
#